data_AF-A0A636KFJ1-F1
#
_entry.id   AF-A0A636KFJ1-F1
#
_cell.length_a   1.000
_cell.length_b   1.000
_cell.length_c   1.000
_cell.angle_alpha   90.00
_cell.angle_beta   90.00
_cell.angle_gamma   90.00
#
_symmetry.space_group_name_H-M   'P 1'
#
loop_
_entity.id
_entity.type
_entity.pdbx_description
1 polymer ?
#
loop_
_entity_poly.entity_id
_entity_poly.type
_entity_poly.pdbx_seq_one_letter_code
_entity_poly.pdbx_strand_id
1 'polypeptide(L)'
;MAYDIFLKIDGIDGESMDDKHKNEIEVLGWRWNIHQESTMHAGSGLGSGKVSVTNLEFEHYIDRASPNLFKYCASGKHIPQAILVMRKAGGNPLEYLKYTFTDLIVAVVSPSGNREGEIASRERIELSFSTVKQEYVVQNQQGGSGGTITAGYDFKANKEI
;
A
#
# COMPACT_ATOMS: atom_id res chain seq x y z
N MET A 1 -16.01 13.98 -2.86
CA MET A 1 -14.99 13.53 -3.84
C MET A 1 -14.59 12.12 -3.46
N ALA A 2 -14.77 11.15 -4.35
CA ALA A 2 -14.24 9.81 -4.17
C ALA A 2 -12.80 9.77 -4.70
N TYR A 3 -11.95 8.96 -4.08
CA TYR A 3 -10.61 8.66 -4.56
C TYR A 3 -10.62 7.23 -5.05
N ASP A 4 -9.98 6.97 -6.19
CA ASP A 4 -9.73 5.61 -6.64
C ASP A 4 -8.41 5.15 -6.02
N ILE A 5 -8.35 3.89 -5.59
CA ILE A 5 -7.16 3.30 -5.01
C ILE A 5 -6.92 1.97 -5.70
N PHE A 6 -5.73 1.80 -6.24
CA PHE A 6 -5.31 0.59 -6.94
C PHE A 6 -4.06 0.02 -6.30
N LEU A 7 -3.96 -1.30 -6.28
CA LEU A 7 -2.79 -2.02 -5.79
C LEU A 7 -2.38 -3.07 -6.80
N LYS A 8 -1.20 -2.85 -7.39
CA LYS A 8 -0.51 -3.84 -8.22
C LYS A 8 0.39 -4.69 -7.34
N ILE A 9 0.29 -6.00 -7.43
CA ILE A 9 1.18 -6.94 -6.71
C ILE A 9 1.80 -7.90 -7.72
N ASP A 10 3.12 -8.04 -7.71
CA ASP A 10 3.81 -8.89 -8.68
C ASP A 10 3.35 -10.35 -8.62
N GLY A 11 2.78 -10.83 -9.72
CA GLY A 11 2.28 -12.20 -9.87
C GLY A 11 0.89 -12.44 -9.26
N ILE A 12 0.17 -11.38 -8.88
CA ILE A 12 -1.21 -11.44 -8.38
C ILE A 12 -2.05 -10.39 -9.11
N ASP A 13 -2.92 -10.84 -10.00
CA ASP A 13 -3.87 -9.97 -10.71
C ASP A 13 -5.18 -9.87 -9.92
N GLY A 14 -5.71 -8.65 -9.76
CA GLY A 14 -7.07 -8.34 -9.29
C GLY A 14 -8.01 -8.06 -10.47
N GLU A 15 -9.22 -7.56 -10.25
CA GLU A 15 -10.24 -7.43 -11.32
C GLU A 15 -10.47 -6.03 -11.88
N SER A 16 -9.62 -5.04 -11.57
CA SER A 16 -9.88 -3.68 -12.04
C SER A 16 -9.98 -3.58 -13.57
N MET A 17 -11.00 -2.86 -14.02
CA MET A 17 -11.27 -2.56 -15.43
C MET A 17 -10.81 -1.16 -15.83
N ASP A 18 -10.11 -0.45 -14.94
CA ASP A 18 -9.55 0.86 -15.21
C ASP A 18 -8.52 0.81 -16.35
N ASP A 19 -8.53 1.82 -17.24
CA ASP A 19 -7.65 1.84 -18.41
C ASP A 19 -6.15 1.88 -18.03
N LYS A 20 -5.80 2.53 -16.91
CA LYS A 20 -4.41 2.68 -16.44
C LYS A 20 -4.02 1.63 -15.39
N HIS A 21 -5.00 1.11 -14.65
CA HIS A 21 -4.80 0.14 -13.58
C HIS A 21 -5.47 -1.21 -13.90
N LYS A 22 -5.48 -1.59 -15.18
CA LYS A 22 -6.14 -2.81 -15.63
C LYS A 22 -5.53 -4.04 -14.95
N ASN A 23 -6.39 -4.91 -14.45
CA ASN A 23 -6.04 -6.13 -13.72
C ASN A 23 -5.34 -5.89 -12.36
N GLU A 24 -5.28 -4.66 -11.87
CA GLU A 24 -4.84 -4.39 -10.50
C GLU A 24 -5.98 -4.67 -9.50
N ILE A 25 -5.65 -4.74 -8.22
CA ILE A 25 -6.64 -4.89 -7.15
C ILE A 25 -7.24 -3.52 -6.84
N GLU A 26 -8.56 -3.42 -6.84
CA GLU A 26 -9.27 -2.21 -6.39
C GLU A 26 -9.35 -2.21 -4.86
N VAL A 27 -8.77 -1.19 -4.23
CA VAL A 27 -8.61 -1.11 -2.78
C VAL A 27 -9.69 -0.21 -2.18
N LEU A 28 -10.32 -0.70 -1.11
CA LEU A 28 -11.38 0.01 -0.38
C LEU A 28 -10.82 0.93 0.70
N GLY A 29 -9.70 0.53 1.29
CA GLY A 29 -9.00 1.28 2.32
C GLY A 29 -7.65 0.64 2.62
N TRP A 30 -6.70 1.43 3.10
CA TRP A 30 -5.37 0.96 3.46
C TRP A 30 -4.79 1.79 4.61
N ARG A 31 -3.86 1.19 5.35
CA ARG A 31 -3.07 1.85 6.39
C ARG A 31 -1.73 1.14 6.61
N TRP A 32 -0.76 1.90 7.06
CA TRP A 32 0.46 1.42 7.69
C TRP A 32 1.00 2.52 8.60
N ASN A 33 1.90 2.19 9.51
CA ASN A 33 2.48 3.11 10.46
C ASN A 33 4.01 2.99 10.48
N ILE A 34 4.67 4.14 10.61
CA ILE A 34 6.10 4.25 10.87
C ILE A 34 6.27 5.07 12.15
N HIS A 35 7.04 4.55 13.09
CA HIS A 35 7.22 5.14 14.41
C HIS A 35 8.70 5.14 14.80
N GLN A 36 9.22 6.31 15.18
CA GLN A 36 10.57 6.45 15.70
C GLN A 36 10.54 6.44 17.23
N GLU A 37 11.16 5.42 17.81
CA GLU A 37 11.32 5.30 19.26
C GLU A 37 12.30 6.37 19.76
N SER A 38 11.82 7.56 20.09
CA SER A 38 12.68 8.68 20.51
C SER A 38 12.29 9.23 21.87
N THR A 39 13.30 9.60 22.67
CA THR A 39 13.13 10.35 23.91
C THR A 39 13.88 11.67 23.79
N MET A 40 13.23 12.68 23.21
CA MET A 40 13.82 14.00 23.00
C MET A 40 13.77 14.90 24.25
N HIS A 41 13.16 14.45 25.33
CA HIS A 41 12.96 15.22 26.57
C HIS A 41 13.87 14.76 27.74
N ALA A 42 14.81 13.83 27.50
CA ALA A 42 15.81 13.41 28.47
C ALA A 42 17.22 13.81 27.99
N GLY A 43 18.03 14.41 28.86
CA GLY A 43 19.30 15.06 28.51
C GLY A 43 20.44 14.14 28.02
N SER A 44 21.26 14.71 27.14
CA SER A 44 22.60 14.33 26.62
C SER A 44 22.79 13.06 25.77
N GLY A 45 21.79 12.20 25.60
CA GLY A 45 21.86 11.04 24.70
C GLY A 45 20.78 11.06 23.62
N LEU A 46 20.98 11.83 22.55
CA LEU A 46 19.99 12.00 21.48
C LEU A 46 19.83 10.71 20.64
N GLY A 47 18.65 10.10 20.69
CA GLY A 47 17.96 9.65 19.48
C GLY A 47 18.46 8.40 18.74
N SER A 48 19.08 7.43 19.42
CA SER A 48 19.46 6.14 18.82
C SER A 48 18.29 5.16 18.60
N GLY A 49 17.05 5.64 18.62
CA GLY A 49 15.87 4.81 18.35
C GLY A 49 15.96 4.16 16.98
N LYS A 50 15.69 2.85 16.89
CA LYS A 50 15.47 2.21 15.61
C LYS A 50 14.05 2.50 15.18
N VAL A 51 13.87 2.87 13.91
CA VAL A 51 12.53 3.04 13.35
C VAL A 51 11.80 1.69 13.35
N SER A 52 10.54 1.72 13.75
CA SER A 52 9.61 0.58 13.71
C SER A 52 8.54 0.86 12.65
N VAL A 53 8.11 -0.20 11.95
CA VAL A 53 7.14 -0.11 10.87
C VAL A 53 6.14 -1.25 10.97
N THR A 54 4.86 -0.97 10.71
CA THR A 54 3.82 -2.02 10.62
C THR A 54 3.72 -2.56 9.20
N ASN A 55 3.04 -3.70 9.05
CA ASN A 55 2.60 -4.17 7.73
C ASN A 55 1.72 -3.12 7.03
N LEU A 56 1.67 -3.19 5.70
CA LEU A 56 0.63 -2.55 4.92
C LEU A 56 -0.64 -3.38 5.05
N GLU A 57 -1.63 -2.84 5.75
CA GLU A 57 -2.97 -3.39 5.80
C GLU A 57 -3.83 -2.76 4.71
N PHE A 58 -4.53 -3.57 3.93
CA PHE A 58 -5.54 -3.09 2.99
C PHE A 58 -6.77 -4.00 2.95
N GLU A 59 -7.89 -3.43 2.52
CA GLU A 59 -9.13 -4.17 2.27
C GLU A 59 -9.51 -4.09 0.80
N HIS A 60 -9.98 -5.21 0.24
CA HIS A 60 -10.60 -5.26 -1.08
C HIS A 60 -11.80 -6.21 -1.08
N TYR A 61 -12.62 -6.16 -2.13
CA TYR A 61 -13.65 -7.17 -2.36
C TYR A 61 -13.00 -8.48 -2.78
N ILE A 62 -13.63 -9.60 -2.40
CA ILE A 62 -13.21 -10.91 -2.91
C ILE A 62 -13.28 -10.90 -4.43
N ASP A 63 -12.16 -11.21 -5.07
CA ASP A 63 -11.98 -11.20 -6.52
C ASP A 63 -10.98 -12.30 -6.92
N ARG A 64 -10.53 -12.32 -8.19
CA ARG A 64 -9.54 -13.32 -8.63
C ARG A 64 -8.16 -13.23 -7.94
N ALA A 65 -7.86 -12.15 -7.21
CA ALA A 65 -6.63 -12.07 -6.42
C ALA A 65 -6.71 -12.96 -5.18
N SER A 66 -7.91 -13.17 -4.60
CA SER A 66 -8.11 -13.86 -3.32
C SER A 66 -7.44 -15.24 -3.24
N PRO A 67 -7.59 -16.17 -4.22
CA PRO A 67 -6.94 -17.47 -4.14
C PRO A 67 -5.41 -17.40 -4.21
N ASN A 68 -4.88 -16.40 -4.93
CA ASN A 68 -3.44 -16.17 -5.03
C ASN A 68 -2.90 -15.56 -3.74
N LEU A 69 -3.57 -14.57 -3.15
CA LEU A 69 -3.22 -14.00 -1.85
C LEU A 69 -3.19 -15.09 -0.77
N PHE A 70 -4.22 -15.95 -0.72
CA PHE A 70 -4.24 -17.13 0.13
C PHE A 70 -3.02 -18.04 -0.09
N LYS A 71 -2.71 -18.38 -1.34
CA LYS A 71 -1.58 -19.25 -1.69
C LYS A 71 -0.23 -18.65 -1.28
N TYR A 72 -0.02 -17.36 -1.52
CA TYR A 72 1.21 -16.67 -1.15
C TYR A 72 1.35 -16.58 0.37
N CYS A 73 0.26 -16.33 1.10
CA CYS A 73 0.24 -16.35 2.55
C CYS A 73 0.57 -17.75 3.11
N ALA A 74 -0.09 -18.80 2.60
CA ALA A 74 0.11 -20.16 3.07
C ALA A 74 1.52 -20.71 2.79
N SER A 75 2.16 -20.25 1.71
CA SER A 75 3.51 -20.69 1.33
C SER A 75 4.63 -19.81 1.87
N GLY A 76 4.33 -18.61 2.39
CA GLY A 76 5.34 -17.61 2.73
C GLY A 76 6.18 -17.18 1.52
N LYS A 77 5.65 -17.33 0.30
CA LYS A 77 6.39 -17.03 -0.93
C LYS A 77 6.65 -15.53 -1.02
N HIS A 78 7.91 -15.19 -1.29
CA HIS A 78 8.35 -13.82 -1.51
C HIS A 78 7.75 -13.21 -2.79
N ILE A 79 7.38 -11.93 -2.68
CA ILE A 79 6.88 -11.08 -3.76
C ILE A 79 7.89 -9.94 -3.96
N PRO A 80 8.41 -9.72 -5.19
CA PRO A 80 9.40 -8.68 -5.42
C PRO A 80 8.90 -7.26 -5.14
N GLN A 81 7.70 -6.93 -5.60
CA GLN A 81 7.16 -5.57 -5.53
C GLN A 81 5.63 -5.54 -5.37
N ALA A 82 5.15 -4.51 -4.68
CA ALA A 82 3.77 -4.06 -4.74
C ALA A 82 3.72 -2.54 -4.89
N ILE A 83 2.81 -2.02 -5.71
CA ILE A 83 2.64 -0.58 -5.95
C ILE A 83 1.21 -0.18 -5.61
N LEU A 84 1.05 0.66 -4.58
CA LEU A 84 -0.23 1.27 -4.22
C LEU A 84 -0.32 2.67 -4.84
N VAL A 85 -1.40 2.96 -5.54
CA VAL A 85 -1.65 4.26 -6.17
C VAL A 85 -2.98 4.83 -5.69
N MET A 86 -2.99 6.10 -5.33
CA MET A 86 -4.22 6.87 -5.12
C MET A 86 -4.38 7.93 -6.20
N ARG A 87 -5.59 8.01 -6.73
CA ARG A 87 -5.95 8.88 -7.84
C ARG A 87 -7.18 9.72 -7.49
N LYS A 88 -7.14 11.01 -7.81
CA LYS A 88 -8.32 11.88 -7.73
C LYS A 88 -9.30 11.51 -8.85
N ALA A 89 -10.55 11.20 -8.52
CA ALA A 89 -11.59 10.99 -9.52
C ALA A 89 -11.95 12.32 -10.22
N GLY A 90 -12.27 12.27 -11.53
CA GLY A 90 -12.69 13.44 -12.32
C GLY A 90 -12.15 13.43 -13.75
N GLY A 91 -12.47 14.47 -14.53
CA GLY A 91 -12.14 14.55 -15.97
C GLY A 91 -10.64 14.65 -16.30
N ASN A 92 -9.79 15.01 -15.34
CA ASN A 92 -8.33 14.94 -15.46
C ASN A 92 -7.76 14.24 -14.21
N PRO A 93 -7.81 12.90 -14.16
CA PRO A 93 -7.49 12.17 -12.95
C PRO A 93 -5.97 12.16 -12.71
N LEU A 94 -5.55 12.77 -11.59
CA LEU A 94 -4.16 12.85 -11.16
C LEU A 94 -3.87 11.75 -10.13
N GLU A 95 -2.94 10.86 -10.45
CA GLU A 95 -2.28 9.97 -9.48
C GLU A 95 -1.39 10.82 -8.58
N TYR A 96 -1.88 11.13 -7.39
CA TYR A 96 -1.23 12.11 -6.51
C TYR A 96 -0.36 11.47 -5.43
N LEU A 97 -0.57 10.18 -5.15
CA LEU A 97 0.18 9.45 -4.15
C LEU A 97 0.49 8.04 -4.66
N LYS A 98 1.74 7.64 -4.54
CA LYS A 98 2.23 6.31 -4.90
C LYS A 98 3.16 5.78 -3.82
N TYR A 99 2.92 4.55 -3.40
CA TYR A 99 3.86 3.79 -2.58
C TYR A 99 4.38 2.60 -3.38
N THR A 100 5.68 2.44 -3.43
CA THR A 100 6.33 1.23 -3.94
C THR A 100 6.95 0.49 -2.77
N PHE A 101 6.44 -0.71 -2.51
CA PHE A 101 6.95 -1.62 -1.50
C PHE A 101 7.79 -2.70 -2.18
N THR A 102 8.89 -3.14 -1.56
CA THR A 102 9.74 -4.21 -2.11
C THR A 102 10.15 -5.23 -1.06
N ASP A 103 10.50 -6.44 -1.52
CA ASP A 103 10.79 -7.62 -0.68
C ASP A 103 9.64 -7.87 0.30
N LEU A 104 8.52 -8.37 -0.26
CA LEU A 104 7.28 -8.56 0.46
C LEU A 104 6.93 -10.03 0.70
N ILE A 105 6.12 -10.27 1.72
CA ILE A 105 5.33 -11.48 1.90
C ILE A 105 3.88 -11.10 2.25
N VAL A 106 2.93 -11.97 1.89
CA VAL A 106 1.57 -11.87 2.43
C VAL A 106 1.59 -12.45 3.84
N ALA A 107 1.42 -11.60 4.84
CA ALA A 107 1.50 -11.95 6.25
C ALA A 107 0.15 -12.39 6.84
N VAL A 108 -0.93 -11.76 6.38
CA VAL A 108 -2.30 -12.07 6.81
C VAL A 108 -3.24 -12.06 5.62
N VAL A 109 -4.15 -13.03 5.59
CA VAL A 109 -5.35 -13.04 4.75
C VAL A 109 -6.54 -13.29 5.67
N SER A 110 -7.48 -12.35 5.75
CA SER A 110 -8.65 -12.40 6.63
C SER A 110 -9.92 -12.15 5.81
N PRO A 111 -10.43 -13.16 5.08
CA PRO A 111 -11.69 -13.05 4.35
C PRO A 111 -12.88 -13.02 5.30
N SER A 112 -13.91 -12.26 4.94
CA SER A 112 -15.16 -12.12 5.67
C SER A 112 -16.32 -11.95 4.69
N GLY A 113 -17.44 -12.61 4.99
CA GLY A 113 -18.67 -12.49 4.21
C GLY A 113 -19.87 -12.60 5.12
N ASN A 114 -20.97 -11.98 4.72
CA ASN A 114 -22.24 -12.04 5.43
C ASN A 114 -23.33 -12.52 4.47
N ARG A 115 -24.23 -13.37 4.97
CA ARG A 115 -25.42 -13.84 4.25
C ARG A 115 -26.47 -12.73 4.11
N GLU A 116 -26.55 -11.83 5.09
CA GLU A 116 -27.55 -10.77 5.18
C GLU A 116 -26.87 -9.40 5.31
N GLY A 117 -26.74 -8.68 4.20
CA GLY A 117 -26.20 -7.33 4.16
C GLY A 117 -25.96 -6.83 2.73
N GLU A 118 -26.00 -5.50 2.54
CA GLU A 118 -25.68 -4.85 1.25
C GLU A 118 -24.17 -4.82 0.94
N ILE A 119 -23.34 -5.19 1.92
CA ILE A 119 -21.87 -5.16 1.81
C ILE A 119 -21.40 -6.45 1.15
N ALA A 120 -20.89 -6.37 -0.08
CA ALA A 120 -20.26 -7.50 -0.76
C ALA A 120 -19.10 -8.07 0.07
N SER A 121 -18.80 -9.35 -0.07
CA SER A 121 -17.77 -10.04 0.71
C SER A 121 -16.39 -9.39 0.50
N ARG A 122 -15.63 -9.23 1.57
CA ARG A 122 -14.34 -8.51 1.59
C ARG A 122 -13.27 -9.34 2.27
N GLU A 123 -12.03 -9.03 1.99
CA GLU A 123 -10.91 -9.55 2.75
C GLU A 123 -9.93 -8.45 3.17
N ARG A 124 -9.44 -8.58 4.40
CA ARG A 124 -8.35 -7.76 4.94
C ARG A 124 -7.05 -8.50 4.73
N ILE A 125 -6.08 -7.84 4.13
CA ILE A 125 -4.76 -8.38 3.81
C ILE A 125 -3.69 -7.56 4.52
N GLU A 126 -2.65 -8.22 5.01
CA GLU A 126 -1.44 -7.54 5.50
C GLU A 126 -0.22 -7.98 4.68
N LEU A 127 0.50 -7.00 4.12
CA LEU A 127 1.79 -7.23 3.45
C LEU A 127 2.91 -6.77 4.37
N SER A 128 3.82 -7.68 4.71
CA SER A 128 5.10 -7.33 5.32
C SER A 128 6.09 -7.00 4.21
N PHE A 129 6.96 -6.02 4.42
CA PHE A 129 7.89 -5.52 3.39
C PHE A 129 9.22 -5.06 4.02
N SER A 130 10.31 -5.04 3.25
CA SER A 130 11.60 -4.53 3.73
C SER A 130 11.81 -3.04 3.49
N THR A 131 11.17 -2.50 2.47
CA THR A 131 11.49 -1.17 1.92
C THR A 131 10.22 -0.52 1.38
N VAL A 132 10.13 0.79 1.54
CA VAL A 132 9.05 1.61 0.99
C VAL A 132 9.63 2.86 0.34
N LYS A 133 9.13 3.19 -0.85
CA LYS A 133 9.32 4.49 -1.51
C LYS A 133 7.96 5.17 -1.62
N GLN A 134 7.87 6.41 -1.19
CA GLN A 134 6.70 7.26 -1.31
C GLN A 134 6.96 8.38 -2.33
N GLU A 135 5.99 8.58 -3.21
CA GLU A 135 5.98 9.64 -4.20
C GLU A 135 4.66 10.42 -4.07
N TYR A 136 4.76 11.74 -3.91
CA TYR A 136 3.62 12.65 -3.85
C TYR A 136 3.70 13.67 -4.98
N VAL A 137 2.66 13.73 -5.81
CA VAL A 137 2.58 14.67 -6.93
C VAL A 137 1.83 15.92 -6.49
N VAL A 138 2.52 17.06 -6.51
CA VAL A 138 1.92 18.36 -6.22
C VAL A 138 1.04 18.73 -7.40
N GLN A 139 -0.22 19.11 -7.13
CA GLN A 139 -1.12 19.57 -8.18
C GLN A 139 -0.88 21.07 -8.45
N ASN A 140 -0.65 21.42 -9.72
CA ASN A 140 -0.54 22.82 -10.14
C ASN A 140 -1.93 23.47 -10.29
N GLN A 141 -1.99 24.79 -10.50
CA GLN A 141 -3.26 25.53 -10.65
C GLN A 141 -4.10 25.08 -11.85
N GLN A 142 -3.48 24.46 -12.86
CA GLN A 142 -4.14 23.93 -14.06
C GLN A 142 -4.66 22.49 -13.87
N GLY A 143 -4.51 21.93 -12.66
CA GLY A 143 -4.95 20.58 -12.32
C GLY A 143 -3.96 19.47 -12.70
N GLY A 144 -2.84 19.80 -13.34
CA GLY A 144 -1.77 18.86 -13.70
C GLY A 144 -0.68 18.72 -12.63
N SER A 145 0.43 18.06 -12.97
CA SER A 145 1.59 17.96 -12.08
C SER A 145 2.36 19.28 -12.00
N GLY A 146 2.69 19.69 -10.78
CA GLY A 146 3.61 20.77 -10.45
C GLY A 146 4.97 20.28 -9.94
N GLY A 147 5.25 18.98 -10.05
CA GLY A 147 6.44 18.33 -9.51
C GLY A 147 6.11 17.16 -8.60
N THR A 148 7.09 16.29 -8.35
CA THR A 148 6.96 15.10 -7.50
C THR A 148 7.97 15.18 -6.37
N ILE A 149 7.48 15.01 -5.14
CA ILE A 149 8.32 14.85 -3.95
C ILE A 149 8.47 13.36 -3.68
N THR A 150 9.70 12.92 -3.45
CA THR A 150 10.05 11.51 -3.25
C THR A 150 10.83 11.34 -1.96
N ALA A 151 10.51 10.29 -1.22
CA ALA A 151 11.31 9.81 -0.09
C ALA A 151 11.20 8.29 -0.01
N GLY A 152 12.22 7.62 0.51
CA GLY A 152 12.15 6.18 0.73
C GLY A 152 13.11 5.70 1.80
N TYR A 153 12.82 4.52 2.33
CA TYR A 153 13.61 3.91 3.39
C TYR A 153 13.67 2.39 3.26
N ASP A 154 14.86 1.84 3.43
CA ASP A 154 15.12 0.42 3.58
C ASP A 154 15.24 0.09 5.08
N PHE A 155 14.21 -0.54 5.63
CA PHE A 155 14.13 -0.88 7.05
C PHE A 155 15.05 -2.04 7.43
N LYS A 156 15.38 -2.90 6.46
CA LYS A 156 16.29 -4.03 6.64
C LYS A 156 17.73 -3.55 6.70
N ALA A 157 18.10 -2.60 5.84
CA ALA A 157 19.42 -1.97 5.82
C ALA A 157 19.54 -0.74 6.76
N ASN A 158 18.42 -0.27 7.31
CA ASN A 158 18.33 0.91 8.18
C ASN A 158 18.95 2.17 7.53
N LYS A 159 18.52 2.48 6.30
CA LYS A 159 19.02 3.63 5.52
C LYS A 159 17.97 4.18 4.56
N GLU A 160 18.12 5.45 4.19
CA GLU A 160 17.35 6.09 3.12
C GLU A 160 17.69 5.49 1.74
N ILE A 161 16.75 5.60 0.79
CA ILE A 161 16.89 5.18 -0.61
C ILE A 161 16.44 6.25 -1.60
#